data_AF-A0A9X3LDR6-F1
#
_entry.id   AF-A0A9X3LDR6-F1
#
_cell.length_a   1.000
_cell.length_b   1.000
_cell.length_c   1.000
_cell.angle_alpha   90.00
_cell.angle_beta   90.00
_cell.angle_gamma   90.00
#
_symmetry.space_group_name_H-M   'P 1'
#
loop_
_entity.id
_entity.type
_entity.pdbx_description
1 polymer ?
#
loop_
_entity_poly.entity_id
_entity_poly.type
_entity_poly.pdbx_seq_one_letter_code
_entity_poly.pdbx_strand_id
1 'polypeptide(L)'
;MRNYLKNNQGITLVELIAALALVSLVAVLIMTTLGIGFKHSIAEANKTSTQQEANLIVSKLLNDHRKGDCYFIKQGGSPNNYKIMAAPTQCTSQTEPTTGFKDISSSGYNVTLTSASKMINPTKEDYTLVAKVSYKNANYEINTKLTRYKTTN
;
A
#
# COMPACT_ATOMS: atom_id res chain seq x y z
N MET A 1 33.76 73.75 11.36
CA MET A 1 34.17 72.59 10.54
C MET A 1 33.03 71.59 10.52
N ARG A 2 32.41 71.35 9.36
CA ARG A 2 31.37 70.33 9.21
C ARG A 2 31.64 69.58 7.91
N ASN A 3 32.28 68.43 8.02
CA ASN A 3 32.54 67.55 6.88
C ASN A 3 31.26 66.73 6.63
N TYR A 4 30.63 66.95 5.49
CA TYR A 4 29.55 66.09 5.00
C TYR A 4 30.17 64.80 4.47
N LEU A 5 29.87 63.69 5.14
CA LEU A 5 30.10 62.35 4.61
C LEU A 5 29.17 62.16 3.41
N LYS A 6 29.71 62.26 2.19
CA LYS A 6 29.00 61.86 0.97
C LYS A 6 28.92 60.32 0.94
N ASN A 7 27.81 59.78 1.43
CA ASN A 7 27.49 58.36 1.26
C ASN A 7 26.84 58.15 -0.12
N ASN A 8 27.64 57.79 -1.12
CA ASN A 8 27.21 57.49 -2.50
C ASN A 8 27.19 55.97 -2.79
N GLN A 9 26.89 55.13 -1.79
CA GLN A 9 26.77 53.68 -1.98
C GLN A 9 25.35 53.31 -2.42
N GLY A 10 25.00 53.62 -3.67
CA GLY A 10 23.77 53.14 -4.30
C GLY A 10 24.03 51.88 -5.11
N ILE A 11 23.13 50.89 -5.07
CA ILE A 11 23.15 49.76 -6.00
C ILE A 11 22.82 50.28 -7.39
N THR A 12 23.66 49.96 -8.38
CA THR A 12 23.35 50.28 -9.77
C THR A 12 22.26 49.36 -10.31
N LEU A 13 21.45 49.85 -11.25
CA LEU A 13 20.37 49.06 -11.86
C LEU A 13 20.90 47.76 -12.49
N VAL A 14 22.09 47.81 -13.08
CA VAL A 14 22.74 46.65 -13.70
C VAL A 14 23.13 45.60 -12.65
N GLU A 15 23.69 46.01 -11.52
CA GLU A 15 24.02 45.10 -10.41
C GLU A 15 22.76 44.43 -9.85
N LEU A 16 21.66 45.19 -9.71
CA LEU A 16 20.39 44.64 -9.24
C LEU A 16 19.83 43.59 -10.21
N ILE A 17 19.85 43.88 -11.52
CA ILE A 17 19.38 42.94 -12.54
C ILE A 17 20.27 41.70 -12.59
N ALA A 18 21.59 41.86 -12.49
CA ALA A 18 22.53 40.74 -12.46
C ALA A 18 22.31 39.85 -11.21
N ALA A 19 22.10 40.46 -10.05
CA ALA A 19 21.79 39.73 -8.81
C ALA A 19 20.45 39.00 -8.91
N LEU A 20 19.40 39.65 -9.41
CA LEU A 20 18.09 39.03 -9.62
C LEU A 20 18.15 37.88 -10.63
N ALA A 21 18.91 38.04 -11.71
CA ALA A 21 19.11 36.98 -12.71
C ALA A 21 19.76 35.75 -12.07
N LEU A 22 20.83 35.93 -11.28
CA LEU A 22 21.48 34.84 -10.55
C LEU A 22 20.54 34.17 -9.53
N VAL A 23 19.81 34.95 -8.74
CA VAL A 23 18.88 34.40 -7.75
C VAL A 23 17.76 33.62 -8.43
N SER A 24 17.21 34.12 -9.54
CA SER A 24 16.15 33.43 -10.27
C SER A 24 16.63 32.10 -10.87
N LEU A 25 17.85 32.06 -11.41
CA LEU A 25 18.48 30.82 -11.88
C LEU A 25 18.57 29.79 -10.74
N VAL A 26 19.10 30.19 -9.58
CA VAL A 26 19.25 29.31 -8.42
C VAL A 26 17.88 28.86 -7.88
N ALA A 27 16.90 29.76 -7.81
CA ALA A 27 15.56 29.44 -7.34
C ALA A 27 14.87 28.40 -8.23
N VAL A 28 15.03 28.48 -9.55
CA VAL A 28 14.50 27.48 -10.49
C VAL A 28 15.13 26.11 -10.26
N LEU A 29 16.45 26.05 -10.07
CA LEU A 29 17.16 24.80 -9.75
C LEU A 29 16.68 24.19 -8.42
N ILE A 30 16.44 25.01 -7.41
CA ILE A 30 15.91 24.55 -6.12
C ILE A 30 14.48 24.00 -6.29
N MET A 31 13.59 24.75 -6.95
CA MET A 31 12.20 24.32 -7.11
C MET A 31 12.08 23.03 -7.94
N THR A 32 12.89 22.89 -8.99
CA THR A 32 12.90 21.68 -9.81
C THR A 32 13.38 20.46 -9.04
N THR A 33 14.48 20.57 -8.29
CA THR A 33 15.00 19.47 -7.46
C THR A 33 14.02 19.07 -6.35
N LEU A 34 13.42 20.04 -5.65
CA LEU A 34 12.38 19.77 -4.65
C LEU A 34 11.15 19.11 -5.28
N GLY A 35 10.71 19.59 -6.44
CA GLY A 35 9.58 19.02 -7.17
C GLY A 35 9.80 17.56 -7.55
N ILE A 36 11.01 17.19 -7.96
CA ILE A 36 11.40 15.80 -8.23
C ILE A 36 11.38 14.99 -6.93
N GLY A 37 11.97 15.53 -5.86
CA GLY A 37 12.00 14.88 -4.55
C GLY A 37 10.61 14.56 -4.01
N PHE A 38 9.67 15.50 -4.09
CA PHE A 38 8.29 15.27 -3.64
C PHE A 38 7.56 14.21 -4.46
N LYS A 39 7.70 14.22 -5.80
CA LYS A 39 7.09 13.20 -6.66
C LYS A 39 7.62 11.81 -6.32
N HIS A 40 8.93 11.68 -6.12
CA HIS A 40 9.55 10.43 -5.72
C HIS A 40 9.07 9.99 -4.32
N SER A 41 9.02 10.91 -3.36
CA SER A 41 8.55 10.61 -2.01
C SER A 41 7.11 10.09 -1.99
N ILE A 42 6.21 10.68 -2.78
CA ILE A 42 4.82 10.22 -2.89
C ILE A 42 4.75 8.83 -3.53
N ALA A 43 5.55 8.58 -4.56
CA ALA A 43 5.60 7.27 -5.21
C ALA A 43 6.07 6.17 -4.25
N GLU A 44 7.13 6.41 -3.47
CA GLU A 44 7.63 5.47 -2.47
C GLU A 44 6.66 5.28 -1.29
N ALA A 45 5.99 6.34 -0.84
CA ALA A 45 4.95 6.24 0.16
C ALA A 45 3.79 5.35 -0.31
N ASN A 46 3.34 5.52 -1.57
CA ASN A 46 2.29 4.66 -2.14
C ASN A 46 2.75 3.20 -2.23
N LYS A 47 3.99 2.92 -2.68
CA LYS A 47 4.55 1.56 -2.71
C LYS A 47 4.55 0.91 -1.32
N THR A 48 5.03 1.66 -0.33
CA THR A 48 5.08 1.20 1.06
C THR A 48 3.67 0.91 1.59
N SER A 49 2.71 1.78 1.30
CA SER A 49 1.30 1.59 1.67
C SER A 49 0.71 0.32 1.04
N THR A 50 0.97 0.07 -0.25
CA THR A 50 0.52 -1.15 -0.94
C THR A 50 1.16 -2.42 -0.35
N GLN A 51 2.45 -2.36 0.01
CA GLN A 51 3.15 -3.46 0.67
C GLN A 51 2.57 -3.76 2.07
N GLN A 52 2.32 -2.72 2.86
CA GLN A 52 1.74 -2.86 4.19
C GLN A 52 0.34 -3.47 4.12
N GLU A 53 -0.49 -3.04 3.17
CA GLU A 53 -1.82 -3.61 2.97
C GLU A 53 -1.75 -5.09 2.56
N ALA A 54 -0.84 -5.47 1.65
CA ALA A 54 -0.66 -6.86 1.28
C ALA A 54 -0.23 -7.73 2.48
N ASN A 55 0.70 -7.23 3.30
CA ASN A 55 1.14 -7.91 4.52
C ASN A 55 0.01 -8.01 5.54
N LEU A 56 -0.83 -7.00 5.67
CA LEU A 56 -2.00 -7.01 6.54
C LEU A 56 -3.01 -8.07 6.08
N ILE A 57 -3.31 -8.16 4.78
CA ILE A 57 -4.19 -9.17 4.19
C ILE A 57 -3.66 -10.58 4.51
N VAL A 58 -2.37 -10.84 4.26
CA VAL A 58 -1.74 -12.12 4.57
C VAL A 58 -1.81 -12.44 6.05
N SER A 59 -1.56 -11.44 6.92
CA SER A 59 -1.60 -11.63 8.37
C SER A 59 -3.01 -11.97 8.87
N LYS A 60 -4.04 -11.31 8.35
CA LYS A 60 -5.45 -11.63 8.65
C LYS A 60 -5.80 -13.05 8.20
N LEU A 61 -5.44 -13.41 6.97
CA LEU A 61 -5.67 -14.75 6.42
C LEU A 61 -4.94 -15.83 7.22
N LEU A 62 -3.68 -15.59 7.59
CA LEU A 62 -2.90 -16.52 8.41
C LEU A 62 -3.49 -16.68 9.81
N ASN A 63 -3.95 -15.58 10.42
CA ASN A 63 -4.62 -15.62 11.71
C ASN A 63 -5.90 -16.45 11.64
N ASP A 64 -6.73 -16.25 10.62
CA ASP A 64 -7.94 -17.06 10.43
C ASP A 64 -7.61 -18.52 10.12
N HIS A 65 -6.56 -18.78 9.33
CA HIS A 65 -6.07 -20.14 9.06
C HIS A 65 -5.59 -20.85 10.34
N ARG A 66 -4.93 -20.13 11.25
CA ARG A 66 -4.41 -20.71 12.50
C ARG A 66 -5.48 -21.06 13.52
N LYS A 67 -6.66 -20.42 13.47
CA LYS A 67 -7.80 -20.75 14.35
C LYS A 67 -8.23 -22.21 14.20
N GLY A 68 -8.01 -22.80 13.01
CA GLY A 68 -8.25 -24.22 12.76
C GLY A 68 -9.65 -24.55 12.25
N ASP A 69 -10.53 -23.56 12.19
CA ASP A 69 -11.84 -23.71 11.56
C ASP A 69 -11.71 -23.70 10.04
N CYS A 70 -12.56 -24.47 9.36
CA CYS A 70 -12.66 -24.38 7.90
C CYS A 70 -13.17 -23.00 7.48
N TYR A 71 -12.72 -22.50 6.34
CA TYR A 71 -13.15 -21.19 5.83
C TYR A 71 -13.19 -21.13 4.31
N PHE A 72 -13.92 -20.14 3.80
CA PHE A 72 -13.98 -19.80 2.39
C PHE A 72 -13.34 -18.44 2.15
N ILE A 73 -12.59 -18.34 1.05
CA ILE A 73 -12.14 -17.06 0.49
C ILE A 73 -12.94 -16.83 -0.79
N LYS A 74 -13.63 -15.70 -0.85
CA LYS A 74 -14.39 -15.28 -2.03
C LYS A 74 -13.95 -13.90 -2.47
N GLN A 75 -13.94 -13.67 -3.78
CA GLN A 75 -13.96 -12.33 -4.32
C GLN A 75 -15.30 -11.67 -3.95
N GLY A 76 -15.23 -10.56 -3.25
CA GLY A 76 -16.35 -9.67 -2.93
C GLY A 76 -16.79 -8.85 -4.14
N GLY A 77 -17.67 -7.88 -3.88
CA GLY A 77 -18.17 -6.96 -4.90
C GLY A 77 -17.14 -5.89 -5.31
N SER A 78 -17.52 -5.03 -6.26
CA SER A 78 -16.67 -3.91 -6.67
C SER A 78 -16.57 -2.84 -5.57
N PRO A 79 -15.38 -2.24 -5.31
CA PRO A 79 -14.08 -2.55 -5.92
C PRO A 79 -13.53 -3.88 -5.40
N ASN A 80 -12.88 -4.67 -6.27
CA ASN A 80 -12.35 -6.03 -6.06
C ASN A 80 -11.73 -6.23 -4.66
N ASN A 81 -12.58 -6.50 -3.67
CA ASN A 81 -12.19 -6.76 -2.30
C ASN A 81 -12.40 -8.25 -2.05
N TYR A 82 -11.60 -8.86 -1.19
CA TYR A 82 -11.79 -10.27 -0.84
C TYR A 82 -12.41 -10.38 0.52
N LYS A 83 -13.26 -11.39 0.66
CA LYS A 83 -13.95 -11.66 1.91
C LYS A 83 -13.67 -13.06 2.41
N ILE A 84 -13.63 -13.19 3.72
CA ILE A 84 -13.46 -14.46 4.43
C ILE A 84 -14.69 -14.76 5.28
N MET A 85 -15.04 -16.04 5.33
CA MET A 85 -16.08 -16.55 6.22
C MET A 85 -15.66 -17.89 6.81
N ALA A 86 -15.84 -18.04 8.12
CA ALA A 86 -15.71 -19.33 8.79
C ALA A 86 -16.88 -20.25 8.39
N ALA A 87 -16.57 -21.51 8.07
CA ALA A 87 -17.56 -22.52 7.73
C ALA A 87 -18.39 -22.87 8.97
N PRO A 88 -19.73 -22.96 8.86
CA PRO A 88 -20.61 -23.21 10.00
C PRO A 88 -20.57 -24.65 10.53
N THR A 89 -19.99 -25.59 9.77
CA THR A 89 -19.88 -27.02 10.10
C THR A 89 -18.47 -27.55 9.85
N GLN A 90 -18.10 -28.65 10.52
CA GLN A 90 -16.77 -29.30 10.52
C GLN A 90 -16.27 -29.74 9.13
N CYS A 91 -15.95 -28.80 8.26
CA CYS A 91 -15.35 -29.06 6.94
C CYS A 91 -16.12 -30.07 6.07
N THR A 92 -17.44 -30.18 6.24
CA THR A 92 -18.28 -31.17 5.54
C THR A 92 -19.02 -30.58 4.34
N SER A 93 -19.31 -29.28 4.35
CA SER A 93 -19.97 -28.59 3.24
C SER A 93 -18.95 -28.04 2.24
N GLN A 94 -18.99 -28.50 0.99
CA GLN A 94 -18.25 -27.86 -0.10
C GLN A 94 -18.99 -26.64 -0.69
N THR A 95 -20.23 -26.41 -0.28
CA THR A 95 -21.05 -25.31 -0.78
C THR A 95 -20.65 -24.01 -0.09
N GLU A 96 -20.33 -23.00 -0.90
CA GLU A 96 -20.02 -21.67 -0.42
C GLU A 96 -21.28 -21.03 0.22
N PRO A 97 -21.18 -20.51 1.45
CA PRO A 97 -22.28 -19.79 2.08
C PRO A 97 -22.61 -18.49 1.31
N THR A 98 -23.84 -17.99 1.44
CA THR A 98 -24.29 -16.76 0.73
C THR A 98 -24.17 -15.49 1.56
N THR A 99 -24.00 -15.61 2.89
CA THR A 99 -23.98 -14.49 3.85
C THR A 99 -22.97 -14.75 4.96
N GLY A 100 -22.43 -13.72 5.61
CA GLY A 100 -21.48 -13.86 6.74
C GLY A 100 -20.02 -13.55 6.43
N PHE A 101 -19.74 -13.10 5.21
CA PHE A 101 -18.42 -12.70 4.75
C PHE A 101 -17.94 -11.36 5.32
N LYS A 102 -16.69 -11.32 5.79
CA LYS A 102 -16.01 -10.12 6.27
C LYS A 102 -14.93 -9.68 5.30
N ASP A 103 -14.84 -8.37 5.05
CA ASP A 103 -13.83 -7.80 4.16
C ASP A 103 -12.43 -7.94 4.76
N ILE A 104 -11.47 -8.36 3.94
CA ILE A 104 -10.09 -8.62 4.36
C ILE A 104 -9.20 -7.40 4.10
N SER A 105 -9.54 -6.61 3.08
CA SER A 105 -8.79 -5.42 2.66
C SER A 105 -9.46 -4.12 3.09
N SER A 106 -8.63 -3.08 3.23
CA SER A 106 -9.05 -1.70 3.47
C SER A 106 -9.69 -1.07 2.23
N SER A 107 -10.54 -0.05 2.41
CA SER A 107 -11.17 0.67 1.30
C SER A 107 -10.15 1.38 0.41
N GLY A 108 -10.36 1.35 -0.91
CA GLY A 108 -9.52 2.05 -1.89
C GLY A 108 -8.38 1.24 -2.49
N TYR A 109 -8.15 0.02 -2.00
CA TYR A 109 -7.22 -0.94 -2.60
C TYR A 109 -7.96 -1.90 -3.54
N ASN A 110 -7.36 -2.22 -4.67
CA ASN A 110 -7.80 -3.31 -5.53
C ASN A 110 -6.98 -4.54 -5.21
N VAL A 111 -7.63 -5.62 -4.80
CA VAL A 111 -6.97 -6.87 -4.44
C VAL A 111 -7.38 -7.95 -5.42
N THR A 112 -6.43 -8.78 -5.83
CA THR A 112 -6.70 -10.05 -6.50
C THR A 112 -5.97 -11.15 -5.76
N LEU A 113 -6.71 -12.18 -5.38
CA LEU A 113 -6.16 -13.39 -4.77
C LEU A 113 -6.29 -14.53 -5.78
N THR A 114 -5.21 -15.29 -5.97
CA THR A 114 -5.28 -16.57 -6.66
C THR A 114 -5.91 -17.59 -5.71
N SER A 115 -7.22 -17.51 -5.52
CA SER A 115 -7.98 -18.49 -4.74
C SER A 115 -8.96 -19.23 -5.64
N ALA A 116 -8.88 -20.56 -5.66
CA ALA A 116 -10.00 -21.38 -6.09
C ALA A 116 -11.13 -21.23 -5.06
N SER A 117 -12.38 -21.02 -5.50
CA SER A 117 -13.59 -20.93 -4.68
C SER A 117 -13.89 -22.28 -4.00
N LYS A 118 -13.00 -22.71 -3.12
CA LYS A 118 -12.99 -24.00 -2.45
C LYS A 118 -12.85 -23.77 -0.96
N MET A 119 -13.48 -24.64 -0.19
CA MET A 119 -13.30 -24.67 1.25
C MET A 119 -11.85 -25.01 1.58
N ILE A 120 -11.27 -24.25 2.50
CA ILE A 120 -9.90 -24.48 2.99
C ILE A 120 -10.00 -25.15 4.35
N ASN A 121 -9.30 -26.27 4.51
CA ASN A 121 -9.21 -27.01 5.76
C ASN A 121 -7.79 -26.88 6.37
N PRO A 122 -7.61 -26.01 7.38
CA PRO A 122 -6.29 -25.75 7.96
C PRO A 122 -5.69 -26.90 8.76
N THR A 123 -6.47 -27.92 9.14
CA THR A 123 -5.95 -29.09 9.87
C THR A 123 -5.34 -30.12 8.94
N LYS A 124 -5.72 -30.13 7.65
CA LYS A 124 -5.27 -31.15 6.69
C LYS A 124 -4.14 -30.63 5.80
N GLU A 125 -4.32 -29.44 5.25
CA GLU A 125 -3.44 -28.93 4.19
C GLU A 125 -3.05 -27.48 4.44
N ASP A 126 -1.83 -27.15 4.04
CA ASP A 126 -1.38 -25.77 3.96
C ASP A 126 -1.95 -25.13 2.69
N TYR A 127 -2.16 -23.82 2.71
CA TYR A 127 -2.76 -23.11 1.58
C TYR A 127 -1.82 -22.07 0.98
N THR A 128 -1.35 -22.29 -0.24
CA THR A 128 -0.56 -21.30 -0.98
C THR A 128 -1.48 -20.29 -1.65
N LEU A 129 -1.17 -19.01 -1.49
CA LEU A 129 -1.88 -17.92 -2.14
C LEU A 129 -0.92 -16.89 -2.71
N VAL A 130 -1.36 -16.29 -3.80
CA VAL A 130 -0.74 -15.08 -4.36
C VAL A 130 -1.73 -13.94 -4.19
N ALA A 131 -1.32 -12.91 -3.47
CA ALA A 131 -2.10 -11.69 -3.31
C ALA A 131 -1.45 -10.56 -4.09
N LYS A 132 -2.19 -10.00 -5.05
CA LYS A 132 -1.80 -8.79 -5.79
C LYS A 132 -2.64 -7.64 -5.30
N VAL A 133 -1.99 -6.59 -4.80
CA VAL A 133 -2.61 -5.39 -4.27
C VAL A 133 -2.20 -4.21 -5.14
N SER A 134 -3.18 -3.38 -5.49
CA SER A 134 -2.97 -2.19 -6.30
C SER A 134 -3.62 -0.98 -5.63
N TYR A 135 -2.86 0.12 -5.56
CA TYR A 135 -3.31 1.41 -5.06
C TYR A 135 -2.67 2.53 -5.86
N LYS A 136 -3.50 3.37 -6.49
CA LYS A 136 -3.04 4.42 -7.41
C LYS A 136 -2.08 3.82 -8.47
N ASN A 137 -0.83 4.30 -8.51
CA ASN A 137 0.21 3.84 -9.44
C ASN A 137 1.15 2.79 -8.82
N ALA A 138 0.85 2.28 -7.63
CA ALA A 138 1.67 1.31 -6.93
C ALA A 138 1.00 -0.06 -6.94
N ASN A 139 1.76 -1.07 -7.37
CA ASN A 139 1.34 -2.47 -7.39
C ASN A 139 2.33 -3.28 -6.55
N TYR A 140 1.81 -4.27 -5.83
CA TYR A 140 2.64 -5.20 -5.07
C TYR A 140 2.03 -6.59 -5.11
N GLU A 141 2.90 -7.60 -5.19
CA GLU A 141 2.53 -9.00 -5.22
C GLU A 141 3.28 -9.74 -4.11
N ILE A 142 2.53 -10.50 -3.32
CA ILE A 142 3.09 -11.39 -2.30
C ILE A 142 2.63 -12.81 -2.55
N ASN A 143 3.60 -13.71 -2.70
CA ASN A 143 3.39 -15.15 -2.74
C ASN A 143 3.71 -15.70 -1.36
N THR A 144 2.73 -16.36 -0.74
CA THR A 144 2.87 -16.88 0.62
C THR A 144 2.12 -18.19 0.78
N LYS A 145 2.50 -18.91 1.83
CA LYS A 145 1.90 -20.16 2.23
C LYS A 145 1.32 -20.00 3.63
N LEU A 146 0.00 -20.14 3.74
CA LEU A 146 -0.69 -20.20 5.03
C LEU A 146 -0.45 -21.58 5.62
N THR A 147 0.14 -21.61 6.81
CA THR A 147 0.49 -22.86 7.50
C THR A 147 0.01 -22.83 8.95
N ARG A 148 -0.22 -24.03 9.48
CA ARG A 148 -0.56 -24.28 10.88
C ARG A 148 0.19 -25.52 11.36
N TYR A 149 0.47 -25.61 12.67
CA TYR A 149 0.93 -26.85 13.27
C TYR A 149 -0.13 -27.94 13.10
N LYS A 150 0.24 -29.03 12.46
CA LYS A 150 -0.65 -30.16 12.20
C LYS A 150 -0.73 -31.01 13.45
N THR A 151 -1.86 -31.01 14.12
CA THR A 151 -2.14 -31.95 15.20
C THR A 151 -2.54 -33.28 14.58
N THR A 152 -1.65 -34.26 14.63
CA THR A 152 -1.98 -35.67 14.36
C THR A 152 -2.97 -36.14 15.42
N ASN A 153 -4.22 -36.38 15.01
CA ASN A 153 -5.14 -37.27 15.74
C ASN A 153 -4.92 -38.70 15.26
#